data_AF-A0A0B3AQ83-F1
#
_entry.id   AF-A0A0B3AQ83-F1
#
_cell.length_a   1.000
_cell.length_b   1.000
_cell.length_c   1.000
_cell.angle_alpha   90.00
_cell.angle_beta   90.00
_cell.angle_gamma   90.00
#
_symmetry.space_group_name_H-M   'P 1'
#
loop_
_entity.id
_entity.type
_entity.pdbx_description
1 polymer ?
#
loop_
_entity_poly.entity_id
_entity_poly.type
_entity_poly.pdbx_seq_one_letter_code
_entity_poly.pdbx_strand_id
1 'polypeptide(L)'
;MASFNKKGMFFTLIALTIVSILMVVASRSATVVQRSDSSALRIQAMDNFLSDVENSYLPLAARASAYKAIASSTLYMNATGQFLSDPGSDLGGVMLNGTLGSASIMANNTLQNLSARIEGFASDIYGIDLQMAVHSGSMAQTSPWRIDVAVNVSYVAKADVGNWTREKRIATSIPVEGFLDPQYLVRTGGAYQHRIAQAGIPATRWNISNLDAFVSSGNYTRFEGSDAPSFLERFKASPAASECCGIESTINPASVSPGNQQESYADYQFWASSVECANLYDISGGFSHSFFKLDFSHAFKYNVSAYATALSCTP
;
A
#
# COMPACT_ATOMS: atom_id res chain seq x y z
N MET A 1 -77.09 -11.07 -61.61
CA MET A 1 -76.11 -11.83 -60.80
C MET A 1 -74.73 -11.59 -61.39
N ALA A 2 -73.92 -10.74 -60.73
CA ALA A 2 -72.56 -10.47 -61.17
C ALA A 2 -71.71 -11.73 -60.97
N SER A 3 -71.13 -12.27 -62.05
CA SER A 3 -70.19 -13.39 -61.96
C SER A 3 -68.90 -12.87 -61.32
N PHE A 4 -68.71 -13.17 -60.04
CA PHE A 4 -67.46 -12.87 -59.37
C PHE A 4 -66.32 -13.58 -60.10
N ASN A 5 -65.32 -12.79 -60.50
CA ASN A 5 -64.19 -13.25 -61.29
C ASN A 5 -63.31 -14.12 -60.39
N LYS A 6 -63.48 -15.45 -60.46
CA LYS A 6 -62.85 -16.45 -59.56
C LYS A 6 -61.32 -16.31 -59.45
N LYS A 7 -60.68 -15.76 -60.48
CA LYS A 7 -59.25 -15.47 -60.51
C LYS A 7 -58.85 -14.37 -59.50
N GLY A 8 -59.67 -13.33 -59.34
CA GLY A 8 -59.39 -12.23 -58.41
C GLY A 8 -59.42 -12.67 -56.95
N MET A 9 -60.34 -13.58 -56.59
CA MET A 9 -60.45 -14.14 -55.24
C MET A 9 -59.24 -14.99 -54.84
N PHE A 10 -58.61 -15.66 -55.81
CA PHE A 10 -57.40 -16.45 -55.55
C PHE A 10 -56.18 -15.57 -55.28
N PHE A 11 -56.03 -14.46 -56.03
CA PHE A 11 -54.95 -13.50 -55.79
C PHE A 11 -55.09 -12.76 -54.46
N THR A 12 -56.29 -12.38 -54.06
CA THR A 12 -56.51 -11.74 -52.75
C THR A 12 -56.23 -12.68 -51.59
N LEU A 13 -56.58 -13.97 -51.70
CA LEU A 13 -56.25 -14.98 -50.70
C LEU A 13 -54.73 -15.18 -50.55
N ILE A 14 -54.01 -15.26 -51.67
CA ILE A 14 -52.55 -15.38 -51.66
C ILE A 14 -51.92 -14.13 -51.04
N ALA A 15 -52.37 -12.93 -51.43
CA ALA A 15 -51.87 -11.68 -50.87
C ALA A 15 -52.11 -11.59 -49.35
N LEU A 16 -53.31 -11.95 -48.87
CA LEU A 16 -53.61 -12.01 -47.44
C LEU A 16 -52.73 -13.02 -46.71
N THR A 17 -52.46 -14.18 -47.30
CA THR A 17 -51.58 -15.19 -46.72
C THR A 17 -50.13 -14.67 -46.60
N ILE A 18 -49.61 -14.02 -47.65
CA ILE A 18 -48.27 -13.45 -47.65
C ILE A 18 -48.15 -12.33 -46.60
N VAL A 19 -49.13 -11.42 -46.53
CA VAL A 19 -49.13 -10.34 -45.51
C VAL A 19 -49.20 -10.92 -44.10
N SER A 20 -49.99 -11.97 -43.88
CA SER A 20 -50.08 -12.65 -42.58
C SER A 20 -48.75 -13.29 -42.19
N ILE A 21 -48.07 -13.96 -43.12
CA ILE A 21 -46.74 -14.54 -42.89
C ILE A 21 -45.72 -13.43 -42.58
N LEU A 22 -45.72 -12.34 -43.34
CA LEU A 22 -44.82 -11.21 -43.10
C LEU A 22 -45.07 -10.56 -41.74
N MET A 23 -46.32 -10.42 -41.30
CA MET A 23 -46.65 -9.93 -39.94
C MET A 23 -46.14 -10.90 -38.86
N VAL A 24 -46.26 -12.21 -39.05
CA VAL A 24 -45.74 -13.21 -38.10
C VAL A 24 -44.21 -13.17 -38.02
N VAL A 25 -43.53 -13.03 -39.16
CA VAL A 25 -42.06 -12.93 -39.20
C VAL A 25 -41.60 -11.61 -38.56
N ALA A 26 -42.20 -10.48 -38.93
CA ALA A 26 -41.84 -9.17 -38.38
C ALA A 26 -42.10 -9.05 -36.88
N SER A 27 -43.23 -9.58 -36.38
CA SER A 27 -43.55 -9.58 -34.95
C SER A 27 -42.59 -10.42 -34.11
N ARG A 28 -42.13 -11.57 -34.65
CA ARG A 28 -41.11 -12.41 -34.01
C ARG A 28 -39.73 -11.75 -34.03
N SER A 29 -39.34 -11.12 -35.14
CA SER A 29 -38.05 -10.42 -35.23
C SER A 29 -37.94 -9.25 -34.27
N ALA A 30 -39.00 -8.45 -34.09
CA ALA A 30 -38.99 -7.31 -33.18
C ALA A 30 -38.81 -7.73 -31.70
N THR A 31 -39.41 -8.86 -31.29
CA THR A 31 -39.31 -9.35 -29.91
C THR A 31 -38.01 -10.08 -29.61
N VAL A 32 -37.41 -10.76 -30.59
CA VAL A 32 -36.12 -11.45 -30.42
C VAL A 32 -34.96 -10.46 -30.35
N VAL A 33 -34.94 -9.44 -31.20
CA VAL A 33 -33.85 -8.44 -31.24
C VAL A 33 -33.81 -7.57 -29.98
N GLN A 34 -34.97 -7.12 -29.46
CA GLN A 34 -34.98 -6.32 -28.23
C GLN A 34 -34.53 -7.12 -26.98
N ARG A 35 -34.77 -8.43 -26.94
CA ARG A 35 -34.33 -9.29 -25.83
C ARG A 35 -32.85 -9.64 -25.91
N SER A 36 -32.30 -9.80 -27.11
CA SER A 36 -30.85 -10.00 -27.27
C SER A 36 -30.08 -8.75 -26.84
N ASP A 37 -30.57 -7.56 -27.20
CA ASP A 37 -29.85 -6.31 -26.95
C ASP A 37 -29.86 -5.94 -25.46
N SER A 38 -31.00 -6.10 -24.77
CA SER A 38 -31.08 -5.83 -23.33
C SER A 38 -30.24 -6.80 -22.48
N SER A 39 -30.18 -8.07 -22.87
CA SER A 39 -29.33 -9.06 -22.19
C SER A 39 -27.84 -8.78 -22.47
N ALA A 40 -27.49 -8.46 -23.71
CA ALA A 40 -26.12 -8.10 -24.10
C ALA A 40 -25.63 -6.85 -23.35
N LEU A 41 -26.46 -5.80 -23.24
CA LEU A 41 -26.12 -4.60 -22.48
C LEU A 41 -25.91 -4.88 -20.99
N ARG A 42 -26.72 -5.77 -20.38
CA ARG A 42 -26.55 -6.17 -18.97
C ARG A 42 -25.26 -6.97 -18.74
N ILE A 43 -24.94 -7.90 -19.65
CA ILE A 43 -23.69 -8.66 -19.61
C ILE A 43 -22.51 -7.69 -19.76
N GLN A 44 -22.57 -6.76 -20.70
CA GLN A 44 -21.52 -5.75 -20.89
C GLN A 44 -21.35 -4.85 -19.66
N ALA A 45 -22.45 -4.40 -19.05
CA ALA A 45 -22.42 -3.61 -17.82
C ALA A 45 -21.79 -4.38 -16.66
N MET A 46 -22.12 -5.68 -16.53
CA MET A 46 -21.50 -6.57 -15.55
C MET A 46 -20.00 -6.72 -15.80
N ASP A 47 -19.59 -7.03 -17.04
CA ASP A 47 -18.17 -7.24 -17.35
C ASP A 47 -17.36 -5.95 -17.10
N ASN A 48 -17.91 -4.78 -17.42
CA ASN A 48 -17.29 -3.49 -17.09
C ASN A 48 -17.18 -3.28 -15.58
N PHE A 49 -18.26 -3.54 -14.82
CA PHE A 49 -18.25 -3.42 -13.37
C PHE A 49 -17.22 -4.36 -12.72
N LEU A 50 -17.16 -5.63 -13.14
CA LEU A 50 -16.19 -6.59 -12.63
C LEU A 50 -14.76 -6.18 -12.99
N SER A 51 -14.56 -5.64 -14.18
CA SER A 51 -13.27 -5.04 -14.57
C SER A 51 -12.89 -3.88 -13.64
N ASP A 52 -13.83 -3.01 -13.28
CA ASP A 52 -13.59 -1.89 -12.36
C ASP A 52 -13.31 -2.39 -10.92
N VAL A 53 -14.01 -3.42 -10.46
CA VAL A 53 -13.74 -4.09 -9.18
C VAL A 53 -12.30 -4.60 -9.14
N GLU A 54 -11.87 -5.32 -10.18
CA GLU A 54 -10.52 -5.89 -10.25
C GLU A 54 -9.40 -4.86 -10.38
N ASN A 55 -9.60 -3.86 -11.25
CA ASN A 55 -8.53 -2.96 -11.66
C ASN A 55 -8.49 -1.65 -10.87
N SER A 56 -9.59 -1.26 -10.23
CA SER A 56 -9.71 0.02 -9.53
C SER A 56 -10.11 -0.14 -8.06
N TYR A 57 -11.25 -0.77 -7.78
CA TYR A 57 -11.81 -0.77 -6.41
C TYR A 57 -11.02 -1.65 -5.43
N LEU A 58 -10.67 -2.88 -5.81
CA LEU A 58 -9.88 -3.77 -4.94
C LEU A 58 -8.46 -3.24 -4.69
N PRO A 59 -7.69 -2.78 -5.70
CA PRO A 59 -6.40 -2.14 -5.45
C PRO A 59 -6.47 -0.91 -4.54
N LEU A 60 -7.53 -0.09 -4.69
CA LEU A 60 -7.74 1.08 -3.83
C LEU A 60 -8.09 0.66 -2.40
N ALA A 61 -8.98 -0.32 -2.22
CA ALA A 61 -9.33 -0.85 -0.91
C ALA A 61 -8.12 -1.47 -0.20
N ALA A 62 -7.32 -2.26 -0.92
CA ALA A 62 -6.08 -2.84 -0.40
C ALA A 62 -5.09 -1.75 0.03
N ARG A 63 -4.89 -0.70 -0.80
CA ARG A 63 -4.05 0.45 -0.47
C ARG A 63 -4.54 1.19 0.78
N ALA A 64 -5.83 1.48 0.86
CA ALA A 64 -6.42 2.21 1.99
C ALA A 64 -6.30 1.41 3.30
N SER A 65 -6.60 0.11 3.24
CA SER A 65 -6.49 -0.77 4.40
C SER A 65 -5.03 -0.96 4.83
N ALA A 66 -4.10 -1.16 3.90
CA ALA A 66 -2.68 -1.27 4.20
C ALA A 66 -2.12 0.00 4.87
N TYR A 67 -2.51 1.19 4.36
CA TYR A 67 -2.13 2.46 4.97
C TYR A 67 -2.61 2.55 6.43
N LYS A 68 -3.87 2.17 6.67
CA LYS A 68 -4.44 2.14 8.02
C LYS A 68 -3.78 1.08 8.91
N ALA A 69 -3.39 -0.07 8.37
CA ALA A 69 -2.70 -1.12 9.10
C ALA A 69 -1.34 -0.66 9.62
N ILE A 70 -0.54 -0.02 8.76
CA ILE A 70 0.74 0.56 9.15
C ILE A 70 0.52 1.63 10.23
N ALA A 71 -0.33 2.61 9.97
CA ALA A 71 -0.58 3.70 10.92
C ALA A 71 -1.08 3.21 12.29
N SER A 72 -2.04 2.28 12.30
CA SER A 72 -2.62 1.76 13.55
C SER A 72 -1.64 0.86 14.29
N SER A 73 -0.83 0.07 13.57
CA SER A 73 0.21 -0.76 14.20
C SER A 73 1.29 0.11 14.82
N THR A 74 1.73 1.17 14.14
CA THR A 74 2.70 2.12 14.71
C THR A 74 2.18 2.77 16.00
N LEU A 75 0.90 3.16 16.05
CA LEU A 75 0.28 3.70 17.28
C LEU A 75 0.15 2.65 18.38
N TYR A 76 -0.19 1.41 18.02
CA TYR A 76 -0.24 0.30 18.97
C TYR A 76 1.14 -0.01 19.57
N MET A 77 2.19 -0.04 18.74
CA MET A 77 3.57 -0.22 19.19
C MET A 77 3.98 0.88 20.17
N ASN A 78 3.63 2.14 19.89
CA ASN A 78 3.87 3.24 20.81
C ASN A 78 3.18 3.04 22.17
N ALA A 79 1.90 2.64 22.14
CA ALA A 79 1.11 2.45 23.35
C ALA A 79 1.59 1.27 24.21
N THR A 80 2.17 0.23 23.59
CA THR A 80 2.54 -1.02 24.26
C THR A 80 4.04 -1.19 24.46
N GLY A 81 4.87 -0.43 23.75
CA GLY A 81 6.31 -0.63 23.66
C GLY A 81 6.74 -1.91 22.94
N GLN A 82 5.80 -2.65 22.35
CA GLN A 82 6.07 -3.94 21.71
C GLN A 82 6.36 -3.77 20.22
N PHE A 83 7.42 -4.43 19.73
CA PHE A 83 7.76 -4.50 18.31
C PHE A 83 7.15 -5.72 17.63
N LEU A 84 7.06 -5.69 16.31
CA LEU A 84 6.61 -6.81 15.49
C LEU A 84 7.73 -7.83 15.29
N SER A 85 7.37 -9.11 15.18
CA SER A 85 8.32 -10.18 14.88
C SER A 85 8.48 -10.40 13.38
N ASP A 86 7.36 -10.39 12.64
CA ASP A 86 7.32 -10.53 11.19
C ASP A 86 6.43 -9.42 10.62
N PRO A 87 6.97 -8.21 10.42
CA PRO A 87 6.20 -7.06 9.97
C PRO A 87 5.39 -7.31 8.70
N GLY A 88 5.89 -8.12 7.76
CA GLY A 88 5.21 -8.40 6.50
C GLY A 88 3.93 -9.21 6.69
N SER A 89 3.99 -10.25 7.52
CA SER A 89 2.85 -11.10 7.87
C SER A 89 1.92 -10.42 8.88
N ASP A 90 2.48 -9.81 9.94
CA ASP A 90 1.74 -9.14 11.01
C ASP A 90 0.90 -7.98 10.47
N LEU A 91 1.49 -7.11 9.64
CA LEU A 91 0.75 -6.01 8.99
C LEU A 91 -0.27 -6.53 7.98
N GLY A 92 0.02 -7.64 7.31
CA GLY A 92 -0.94 -8.35 6.46
C GLY A 92 -2.17 -8.81 7.24
N GLY A 93 -1.96 -9.45 8.40
CA GLY A 93 -3.02 -9.87 9.32
C GLY A 93 -3.84 -8.70 9.84
N VAL A 94 -3.19 -7.59 10.23
CA VAL A 94 -3.86 -6.35 10.66
C VAL A 94 -4.70 -5.76 9.53
N MET A 95 -4.20 -5.72 8.30
CA MET A 95 -4.95 -5.22 7.15
C MET A 95 -6.23 -6.05 6.90
N LEU A 96 -6.15 -7.38 7.04
CA LEU A 96 -7.28 -8.27 6.79
C LEU A 96 -8.31 -8.27 7.91
N ASN A 97 -7.84 -8.46 9.14
CA ASN A 97 -8.68 -8.77 10.30
C ASN A 97 -8.78 -7.60 11.29
N GLY A 98 -7.93 -6.58 11.14
CA GLY A 98 -7.88 -5.44 12.03
C GLY A 98 -7.32 -5.74 13.40
N THR A 99 -6.65 -6.89 13.56
CA THR A 99 -6.15 -7.39 14.84
C THR A 99 -4.65 -7.60 14.81
N LEU A 100 -3.98 -7.20 15.90
CA LEU A 100 -2.58 -7.56 16.17
C LEU A 100 -2.55 -8.34 17.49
N GLY A 101 -2.25 -9.64 17.42
CA GLY A 101 -2.49 -10.54 18.54
C GLY A 101 -3.98 -10.59 18.90
N SER A 102 -4.33 -10.26 20.14
CA SER A 102 -5.73 -10.18 20.62
C SER A 102 -6.35 -8.78 20.52
N ALA A 103 -5.56 -7.75 20.21
CA ALA A 103 -6.01 -6.36 20.18
C ALA A 103 -6.64 -6.01 18.83
N SER A 104 -7.85 -5.45 18.83
CA SER A 104 -8.46 -4.85 17.63
C SER A 104 -8.01 -3.40 17.50
N ILE A 105 -7.27 -3.09 16.43
CA ILE A 105 -6.65 -1.78 16.18
C ILE A 105 -7.19 -1.07 14.93
N MET A 106 -8.03 -1.75 14.13
CA MET A 106 -8.65 -1.17 12.93
C MET A 106 -10.15 -1.45 12.84
N ALA A 107 -10.90 -1.15 13.89
CA ALA A 107 -12.36 -1.33 13.88
C ALA A 107 -13.00 -0.68 12.63
N ASN A 108 -13.76 -1.47 11.87
CA ASN A 108 -14.50 -1.08 10.67
C ASN A 108 -13.67 -0.51 9.49
N ASN A 109 -12.35 -0.71 9.50
CA ASN A 109 -11.44 -0.20 8.47
C ASN A 109 -10.55 -1.28 7.86
N THR A 110 -10.92 -2.56 8.01
CA THR A 110 -10.19 -3.69 7.42
C THR A 110 -10.52 -3.85 5.94
N LEU A 111 -9.71 -4.62 5.23
CA LEU A 111 -9.99 -4.95 3.84
C LEU A 111 -11.31 -5.71 3.69
N GLN A 112 -11.65 -6.59 4.64
CA GLN A 112 -12.95 -7.26 4.68
C GLN A 112 -14.11 -6.25 4.78
N ASN A 113 -13.98 -5.23 5.63
CA ASN A 113 -15.01 -4.19 5.73
C ASN A 113 -15.15 -3.37 4.45
N LEU A 114 -14.03 -3.05 3.78
CA LEU A 114 -14.05 -2.31 2.52
C LEU A 114 -14.63 -3.17 1.39
N SER A 115 -14.32 -4.46 1.35
CA SER A 115 -14.93 -5.42 0.43
C SER A 115 -16.44 -5.48 0.62
N ALA A 116 -16.93 -5.61 1.85
CA ALA A 116 -18.37 -5.61 2.14
C ALA A 116 -19.08 -4.32 1.67
N ARG A 117 -18.39 -3.16 1.67
CA ARG A 117 -18.95 -1.91 1.11
C ARG A 117 -19.06 -1.96 -0.42
N ILE A 118 -18.10 -2.58 -1.10
CA ILE A 118 -18.15 -2.79 -2.55
C ILE A 118 -19.30 -3.75 -2.89
N GLU A 119 -19.51 -4.80 -2.10
CA GLU A 119 -20.65 -5.73 -2.25
C GLU A 119 -21.99 -5.00 -2.10
N GLY A 120 -22.14 -4.19 -1.05
CA GLY A 120 -23.34 -3.38 -0.84
C GLY A 120 -23.59 -2.43 -2.01
N PHE A 121 -22.55 -1.73 -2.49
CA PHE A 121 -22.65 -0.87 -3.66
C PHE A 121 -23.06 -1.63 -4.94
N ALA A 122 -22.51 -2.84 -5.15
CA ALA A 122 -22.87 -3.69 -6.28
C ALA A 122 -24.37 -4.07 -6.26
N SER A 123 -24.87 -4.42 -5.08
CA SER A 123 -26.27 -4.80 -4.87
C SER A 123 -27.20 -3.60 -5.06
N ASP A 124 -26.91 -2.47 -4.40
CA ASP A 124 -27.78 -1.30 -4.35
C ASP A 124 -27.88 -0.58 -5.71
N ILE A 125 -26.77 -0.50 -6.46
CA ILE A 125 -26.71 0.28 -7.70
C ILE A 125 -26.95 -0.56 -8.94
N TYR A 126 -26.42 -1.78 -8.97
CA TYR A 126 -26.43 -2.63 -10.17
C TYR A 126 -27.34 -3.86 -10.06
N GLY A 127 -27.89 -4.13 -8.86
CA GLY A 127 -28.66 -5.36 -8.62
C GLY A 127 -27.81 -6.63 -8.72
N ILE A 128 -26.52 -6.52 -8.41
CA ILE A 128 -25.56 -7.63 -8.49
C ILE A 128 -25.35 -8.21 -7.09
N ASP A 129 -25.61 -9.50 -6.91
CA ASP A 129 -25.22 -10.25 -5.71
C ASP A 129 -23.73 -10.61 -5.83
N LEU A 130 -22.88 -9.69 -5.37
CA LEU A 130 -21.43 -9.85 -5.29
C LEU A 130 -21.06 -10.37 -3.90
N GLN A 131 -20.31 -11.47 -3.86
CA GLN A 131 -19.77 -12.06 -2.64
C GLN A 131 -18.26 -12.23 -2.79
N MET A 132 -17.49 -11.58 -1.94
CA MET A 132 -16.03 -11.60 -1.96
C MET A 132 -15.48 -12.30 -0.73
N ALA A 133 -14.41 -13.05 -0.93
CA ALA A 133 -13.62 -13.67 0.12
C ALA A 133 -12.16 -13.22 -0.03
N VAL A 134 -11.62 -12.63 1.03
CA VAL A 134 -10.22 -12.21 1.09
C VAL A 134 -9.45 -13.29 1.84
N HIS A 135 -8.58 -14.01 1.13
CA HIS A 135 -7.91 -15.21 1.64
C HIS A 135 -6.63 -14.90 2.40
N SER A 136 -5.79 -14.06 1.81
CA SER A 136 -4.47 -13.75 2.36
C SER A 136 -4.01 -12.37 1.94
N GLY A 137 -3.14 -11.77 2.74
CA GLY A 137 -2.58 -10.44 2.54
C GLY A 137 -1.16 -10.41 3.09
N SER A 138 -0.25 -9.82 2.34
CA SER A 138 1.14 -9.70 2.74
C SER A 138 1.69 -8.34 2.32
N MET A 139 2.58 -7.79 3.13
CA MET A 139 3.37 -6.62 2.77
C MET A 139 4.83 -7.01 2.59
N ALA A 140 5.44 -6.49 1.54
CA ALA A 140 6.87 -6.63 1.26
C ALA A 140 7.42 -5.27 0.85
N GLN A 141 8.73 -5.09 0.94
CA GLN A 141 9.37 -3.85 0.52
C GLN A 141 10.45 -4.19 -0.50
N THR A 142 10.20 -3.85 -1.76
CA THR A 142 11.18 -4.02 -2.87
C THR A 142 11.82 -2.70 -3.31
N SER A 143 11.34 -1.58 -2.77
CA SER A 143 11.87 -0.23 -2.99
C SER A 143 12.09 0.50 -1.66
N PRO A 144 13.13 1.35 -1.51
CA PRO A 144 13.35 2.13 -0.29
C PRO A 144 12.14 2.97 0.13
N TRP A 145 11.37 3.46 -0.84
CA TRP A 145 10.30 4.44 -0.61
C TRP A 145 8.89 3.89 -0.82
N ARG A 146 8.74 2.59 -1.10
CA ARG A 146 7.44 1.97 -1.38
C ARG A 146 7.32 0.59 -0.76
N ILE A 147 6.15 0.31 -0.19
CA ILE A 147 5.76 -1.02 0.28
C ILE A 147 4.81 -1.62 -0.75
N ASP A 148 5.09 -2.84 -1.16
CA ASP A 148 4.25 -3.65 -2.03
C ASP A 148 3.26 -4.43 -1.18
N VAL A 149 1.99 -4.34 -1.55
CA VAL A 149 0.87 -4.99 -0.90
C VAL A 149 0.30 -6.00 -1.88
N ALA A 150 0.27 -7.27 -1.48
CA ALA A 150 -0.32 -8.34 -2.26
C ALA A 150 -1.47 -8.99 -1.50
N VAL A 151 -2.61 -9.15 -2.16
CA VAL A 151 -3.82 -9.76 -1.60
C VAL A 151 -4.39 -10.80 -2.54
N ASN A 152 -4.75 -11.97 -2.03
CA ASN A 152 -5.50 -12.97 -2.79
C ASN A 152 -6.98 -12.86 -2.45
N VAL A 153 -7.81 -12.63 -3.46
CA VAL A 153 -9.25 -12.45 -3.33
C VAL A 153 -9.94 -13.39 -4.30
N SER A 154 -11.01 -14.05 -3.87
CA SER A 154 -11.96 -14.69 -4.77
C SER A 154 -13.31 -14.00 -4.67
N TYR A 155 -14.07 -13.98 -5.76
CA TYR A 155 -15.42 -13.45 -5.73
C TYR A 155 -16.36 -14.21 -6.65
N VAL A 156 -17.64 -14.19 -6.26
CA VAL A 156 -18.77 -14.70 -7.03
C VAL A 156 -19.73 -13.54 -7.25
N ALA A 157 -20.06 -13.26 -8.51
CA ALA A 157 -21.03 -12.23 -8.88
C ALA A 157 -22.22 -12.88 -9.59
N LYS A 158 -23.42 -12.69 -9.07
CA LYS A 158 -24.66 -13.23 -9.64
C LYS A 158 -25.59 -12.09 -10.06
N ALA A 159 -26.17 -12.22 -11.24
CA ALA A 159 -27.26 -11.38 -11.74
C ALA A 159 -28.25 -12.24 -12.53
N ASP A 160 -29.38 -11.65 -12.92
CA ASP A 160 -30.42 -12.32 -13.73
C ASP A 160 -29.89 -12.93 -15.02
N VAL A 161 -28.78 -12.39 -15.54
CA VAL A 161 -28.18 -12.76 -16.83
C VAL A 161 -27.05 -13.79 -16.72
N GLY A 162 -26.55 -14.09 -15.52
CA GLY A 162 -25.41 -15.00 -15.39
C GLY A 162 -24.74 -15.05 -14.01
N ASN A 163 -23.70 -15.87 -13.93
CA ASN A 163 -22.86 -16.05 -12.75
C ASN A 163 -21.38 -16.02 -13.16
N TRP A 164 -20.58 -15.21 -12.48
CA TRP A 164 -19.14 -15.09 -12.67
C TRP A 164 -18.42 -15.51 -11.40
N THR A 165 -17.41 -16.36 -11.54
CA THR A 165 -16.52 -16.75 -10.45
C THR A 165 -15.08 -16.49 -10.86
N ARG A 166 -14.34 -15.81 -9.99
CA ARG A 166 -12.94 -15.40 -10.23
C ARG A 166 -12.11 -15.52 -8.97
N GLU A 167 -10.83 -15.82 -9.17
CA GLU A 167 -9.79 -15.71 -8.17
C GLU A 167 -8.70 -14.80 -8.73
N LYS A 168 -8.26 -13.82 -7.93
CA LYS A 168 -7.35 -12.78 -8.37
C LYS A 168 -6.34 -12.46 -7.27
N ARG A 169 -5.08 -12.35 -7.69
CA ARG A 169 -4.04 -11.72 -6.89
C ARG A 169 -3.98 -10.23 -7.22
N ILE A 170 -4.36 -9.40 -6.27
CA ILE A 170 -4.28 -7.95 -6.33
C ILE A 170 -2.90 -7.52 -5.83
N ALA A 171 -2.19 -6.71 -6.61
CA ALA A 171 -0.92 -6.12 -6.23
C ALA A 171 -1.00 -4.60 -6.36
N THR A 172 -0.60 -3.89 -5.31
CA THR A 172 -0.52 -2.43 -5.28
C THR A 172 0.70 -2.01 -4.48
N SER A 173 1.08 -0.73 -4.55
CA SER A 173 2.14 -0.19 -3.71
C SER A 173 1.71 1.11 -3.04
N ILE A 174 2.28 1.36 -1.88
CA ILE A 174 2.05 2.56 -1.06
C ILE A 174 3.38 3.25 -0.75
N PRO A 175 3.44 4.59 -0.78
CA PRO A 175 4.64 5.31 -0.37
C PRO A 175 4.84 5.17 1.14
N VAL A 176 6.10 5.15 1.58
CA VAL A 176 6.45 5.18 3.02
C VAL A 176 6.41 6.59 3.61
N GLU A 177 6.49 7.61 2.74
CA GLU A 177 6.51 9.00 3.16
C GLU A 177 5.23 9.40 3.91
N GLY A 178 5.41 10.18 4.97
CA GLY A 178 4.33 10.66 5.82
C GLY A 178 3.95 9.72 6.97
N PHE A 179 4.36 8.44 6.94
CA PHE A 179 4.22 7.57 8.10
C PHE A 179 5.14 8.01 9.24
N LEU A 180 4.74 7.69 10.47
CA LEU A 180 5.60 7.82 11.63
C LEU A 180 6.63 6.69 11.60
N ASP A 181 7.88 7.00 11.96
CA ASP A 181 8.89 5.96 12.15
C ASP A 181 8.59 5.19 13.46
N PRO A 182 8.29 3.88 13.37
CA PRO A 182 7.97 3.09 14.55
C PRO A 182 9.14 2.97 15.54
N GLN A 183 10.40 3.01 15.10
CA GLN A 183 11.54 2.95 16.01
C GLN A 183 11.64 4.19 16.87
N TYR A 184 11.65 5.38 16.26
CA TYR A 184 11.71 6.63 17.02
C TYR A 184 10.53 6.72 17.99
N LEU A 185 9.34 6.37 17.51
CA LEU A 185 8.14 6.45 18.31
C LEU A 185 8.22 5.55 19.54
N VAL A 186 8.61 4.28 19.39
CA VAL A 186 8.72 3.34 20.52
C VAL A 186 9.92 3.64 21.41
N ARG A 187 11.11 3.87 20.83
CA ARG A 187 12.37 4.08 21.58
C ARG A 187 12.36 5.36 22.42
N THR A 188 11.56 6.35 22.03
CA THR A 188 11.40 7.60 22.79
C THR A 188 10.13 7.61 23.67
N GLY A 189 9.39 6.49 23.74
CA GLY A 189 8.13 6.43 24.49
C GLY A 189 7.09 7.44 24.01
N GLY A 190 7.09 7.74 22.70
CA GLY A 190 6.21 8.71 22.07
C GLY A 190 6.63 10.18 22.21
N ALA A 191 7.74 10.48 22.91
CA ALA A 191 8.22 11.85 23.09
C ALA A 191 8.66 12.51 21.79
N TYR A 192 9.16 11.72 20.83
CA TYR A 192 9.56 12.20 19.52
C TYR A 192 8.81 11.46 18.40
N GLN A 193 7.93 12.18 17.72
CA GLN A 193 7.10 11.66 16.63
C GLN A 193 7.70 12.04 15.28
N HIS A 194 8.61 11.19 14.81
CA HIS A 194 9.32 11.48 13.59
C HIS A 194 8.59 10.93 12.37
N ARG A 195 8.43 11.73 11.31
CA ARG A 195 7.77 11.31 10.07
C ARG A 195 8.80 11.03 8.99
N ILE A 196 8.60 9.95 8.25
CA ILE A 196 9.42 9.63 7.08
C ILE A 196 9.22 10.69 6.00
N ALA A 197 10.29 11.37 5.62
CA ALA A 197 10.34 12.31 4.52
C ALA A 197 11.67 12.17 3.79
N GLN A 198 11.67 12.09 2.45
CA GLN A 198 12.90 11.91 1.70
C GLN A 198 13.75 13.18 1.68
N ALA A 199 15.07 13.05 1.89
CA ALA A 199 16.02 14.11 1.69
C ALA A 199 16.22 14.38 0.19
N GLY A 200 16.10 15.65 -0.20
CA GLY A 200 16.39 16.10 -1.56
C GLY A 200 17.88 16.23 -1.90
N ILE A 201 18.77 15.53 -1.17
CA ILE A 201 20.23 15.63 -1.32
C ILE A 201 20.72 14.43 -2.14
N PRO A 202 21.23 14.63 -3.37
CA PRO A 202 21.84 13.57 -4.16
C PRO A 202 23.11 13.03 -3.48
N ALA A 203 23.41 11.74 -3.66
CA ALA A 203 24.58 11.08 -3.07
C ALA A 203 25.92 11.79 -3.37
N THR A 204 26.04 12.46 -4.52
CA THR A 204 27.25 13.18 -4.93
C THR A 204 27.42 14.56 -4.32
N ARG A 205 26.43 15.04 -3.56
CA ARG A 205 26.41 16.40 -3.01
C ARG A 205 26.63 16.45 -1.50
N TRP A 206 26.90 15.33 -0.85
CA TRP A 206 27.17 15.34 0.57
C TRP A 206 28.43 16.17 0.92
N ASN A 207 28.29 16.96 1.98
CA ASN A 207 29.32 17.82 2.58
C ASN A 207 28.82 18.25 3.98
N ILE A 208 29.66 18.94 4.75
CA ILE A 208 29.36 19.37 6.12
C ILE A 208 28.06 20.20 6.23
N SER A 209 27.81 21.11 5.28
CA SER A 209 26.63 21.99 5.29
C SER A 209 25.34 21.21 4.98
N ASN A 210 25.40 20.29 4.02
CA ASN A 210 24.28 19.43 3.69
C ASN A 210 24.00 18.39 4.78
N LEU A 211 25.03 17.89 5.48
CA LEU A 211 24.86 17.04 6.65
C LEU A 211 24.20 17.81 7.79
N ASP A 212 24.63 19.05 8.06
CA ASP A 212 24.05 19.90 9.11
C ASP A 212 22.56 20.17 8.87
N ALA A 213 22.20 20.47 7.63
CA ALA A 213 20.80 20.59 7.20
C ALA A 213 20.04 19.26 7.31
N PHE A 214 20.67 18.14 6.94
CA PHE A 214 20.07 16.80 7.03
C PHE A 214 19.72 16.43 8.48
N VAL A 215 20.67 16.59 9.42
CA VAL A 215 20.46 16.38 10.86
C VAL A 215 19.36 17.29 11.41
N SER A 216 19.35 18.55 11.00
CA SER A 216 18.33 19.52 11.45
C SER A 216 16.93 19.14 10.94
N SER A 217 16.83 18.65 9.70
CA SER A 217 15.55 18.23 9.11
C SER A 217 15.04 16.90 9.62
N GLY A 218 15.95 16.00 10.03
CA GLY A 218 15.63 14.59 10.27
C GLY A 218 15.14 13.85 9.01
N ASN A 219 15.38 14.36 7.80
CA ASN A 219 14.94 13.63 6.61
C ASN A 219 15.65 12.27 6.48
N TYR A 220 15.16 11.45 5.56
CA TYR A 220 15.69 10.13 5.28
C TYR A 220 16.46 10.11 3.97
N THR A 221 17.54 9.36 3.92
CA THR A 221 18.24 9.03 2.67
C THR A 221 18.35 7.53 2.49
N ARG A 222 18.54 7.09 1.25
CA ARG A 222 18.84 5.70 0.96
C ARG A 222 20.28 5.39 1.39
N PHE A 223 20.50 4.23 1.99
CA PHE A 223 21.85 3.70 2.18
C PHE A 223 22.16 2.68 1.10
N GLU A 224 23.04 3.05 0.16
CA GLU A 224 23.54 2.15 -0.87
C GLU A 224 24.62 1.25 -0.23
N GLY A 225 24.44 -0.08 -0.28
CA GLY A 225 25.36 -1.02 0.36
C GLY A 225 24.78 -1.81 1.54
N SER A 226 23.48 -1.68 1.83
CA SER A 226 22.67 -2.60 2.65
C SER A 226 22.68 -2.49 4.18
N ASP A 227 23.52 -1.68 4.83
CA ASP A 227 23.63 -1.72 6.30
C ASP A 227 22.41 -1.16 7.05
N ALA A 228 21.65 -0.25 6.43
CA ALA A 228 20.47 0.35 7.03
C ALA A 228 19.21 -0.54 6.88
N PRO A 229 18.29 -0.54 7.86
CA PRO A 229 17.03 -1.27 7.77
C PRO A 229 16.06 -0.63 6.77
N SER A 230 15.20 -1.46 6.19
CA SER A 230 14.05 -0.99 5.43
C SER A 230 12.99 -0.39 6.36
N PHE A 231 11.99 0.29 5.80
CA PHE A 231 10.86 0.78 6.60
C PHE A 231 10.10 -0.36 7.30
N LEU A 232 9.94 -1.53 6.66
CA LEU A 232 9.35 -2.69 7.32
C LEU A 232 10.24 -3.25 8.45
N GLU A 233 11.56 -3.32 8.24
CA GLU A 233 12.49 -3.77 9.29
C GLU A 233 12.49 -2.85 10.52
N ARG A 234 12.11 -1.58 10.36
CA ARG A 234 11.94 -0.63 11.47
C ARG A 234 10.82 -1.00 12.45
N PHE A 235 9.89 -1.89 12.06
CA PHE A 235 8.88 -2.42 12.99
C PHE A 235 9.43 -3.47 13.97
N LYS A 236 10.67 -3.94 13.79
CA LYS A 236 11.30 -4.94 14.67
C LYS A 236 12.13 -4.28 15.78
N ALA A 237 12.25 -4.98 16.91
CA ALA A 237 13.09 -4.54 18.02
C ALA A 237 14.58 -4.51 17.66
N SER A 238 14.99 -5.48 16.84
CA SER A 238 16.35 -5.64 16.30
C SER A 238 16.27 -5.60 14.77
N PRO A 239 16.35 -4.40 14.18
CA PRO A 239 16.18 -4.20 12.74
C PRO A 239 17.33 -4.83 11.98
N ALA A 240 17.04 -5.60 10.94
CA ALA A 240 18.08 -6.12 10.06
C ALA A 240 18.37 -5.15 8.92
N ALA A 241 19.63 -5.13 8.50
CA ALA A 241 20.10 -4.58 7.24
C ALA A 241 19.21 -5.01 6.06
N SER A 242 18.90 -4.10 5.14
CA SER A 242 18.09 -4.37 3.96
C SER A 242 18.80 -3.99 2.67
N GLU A 243 19.15 -5.00 1.87
CA GLU A 243 19.94 -4.83 0.64
C GLU A 243 19.29 -3.94 -0.41
N CYS A 244 17.99 -4.11 -0.66
CA CYS A 244 17.29 -3.33 -1.67
C CYS A 244 16.90 -1.93 -1.19
N CYS A 245 16.61 -1.83 0.12
CA CYS A 245 15.58 -0.92 0.59
C CYS A 245 15.93 -0.19 1.89
N GLY A 246 17.20 -0.28 2.32
CA GLY A 246 17.70 0.42 3.49
C GLY A 246 17.51 1.93 3.38
N ILE A 247 16.80 2.49 4.36
CA ILE A 247 16.66 3.94 4.56
C ILE A 247 17.22 4.29 5.93
N GLU A 248 17.81 5.46 6.03
CA GLU A 248 18.35 5.99 7.29
C GLU A 248 18.00 7.44 7.46
N SER A 249 17.92 7.86 8.72
CA SER A 249 17.97 9.27 9.13
C SER A 249 19.13 9.45 10.11
N THR A 250 19.25 10.66 10.66
CA THR A 250 20.19 10.95 11.72
C THR A 250 19.46 11.40 12.97
N ILE A 251 19.99 11.05 14.13
CA ILE A 251 19.51 11.55 15.41
C ILE A 251 19.84 13.04 15.48
N ASN A 252 18.81 13.86 15.72
CA ASN A 252 19.01 15.26 16.07
C ASN A 252 19.20 15.37 17.60
N PRO A 253 20.39 15.74 18.11
CA PRO A 253 20.65 15.81 19.55
C PRO A 253 19.78 16.84 20.29
N ALA A 254 19.22 17.83 19.58
CA ALA A 254 18.29 18.79 20.17
C ALA A 254 16.87 18.22 20.36
N SER A 255 16.51 17.18 19.60
CA SER A 255 15.17 16.58 19.62
C SER A 255 15.10 15.31 20.46
N VAL A 256 16.18 14.53 20.48
CA VAL A 256 16.34 13.34 21.31
C VAL A 256 17.55 13.61 22.18
N SER A 257 17.34 13.80 23.49
CA SER A 257 18.46 13.97 24.44
C SER A 257 19.25 12.67 24.44
N PRO A 258 20.36 12.58 23.70
CA PRO A 258 21.17 11.40 23.78
C PRO A 258 21.71 11.37 25.21
N GLY A 259 21.82 10.20 25.82
CA GLY A 259 22.72 10.12 26.97
C GLY A 259 24.13 10.56 26.54
N ASN A 260 25.13 10.54 27.42
CA ASN A 260 26.52 10.53 26.97
C ASN A 260 26.87 9.20 26.28
N GLN A 261 26.07 8.81 25.28
CA GLN A 261 26.15 7.57 24.55
C GLN A 261 27.34 7.66 23.59
N GLN A 262 28.15 6.62 23.64
CA GLN A 262 29.21 6.35 22.68
C GLN A 262 28.56 5.57 21.52
N GLU A 263 27.68 6.24 20.78
CA GLU A 263 26.92 5.64 19.67
C GLU A 263 27.03 6.53 18.43
N SER A 264 26.92 5.92 17.25
CA SER A 264 26.81 6.65 15.98
C SER A 264 25.43 7.30 15.91
N TYR A 265 25.35 8.54 15.43
CA TYR A 265 24.09 9.27 15.28
C TYR A 265 23.35 8.90 13.99
N ALA A 266 23.85 7.92 13.22
CA ALA A 266 23.02 7.19 12.26
C ALA A 266 21.90 6.45 13.01
N ASP A 267 20.64 6.72 12.68
CA ASP A 267 19.51 6.39 13.55
C ASP A 267 19.42 4.91 13.96
N TYR A 268 19.57 3.99 13.02
CA TYR A 268 19.50 2.56 13.28
C TYR A 268 20.67 2.05 14.12
N GLN A 269 21.86 2.65 13.97
CA GLN A 269 23.04 2.30 14.76
C GLN A 269 22.94 2.87 16.18
N PHE A 270 22.37 4.05 16.33
CA PHE A 270 22.11 4.68 17.61
C PHE A 270 21.31 3.74 18.52
N TRP A 271 20.24 3.13 17.99
CA TRP A 271 19.40 2.23 18.79
C TRP A 271 19.92 0.79 18.92
N ALA A 272 20.92 0.40 18.14
CA ALA A 272 21.49 -0.95 18.14
C ALA A 272 22.61 -1.13 19.18
N SER A 273 23.15 -0.04 19.75
CA SER A 273 24.22 -0.03 20.76
C SER A 273 25.44 -0.89 20.41
N SER A 274 25.78 -1.00 19.13
CA SER A 274 26.74 -1.98 18.62
C SER A 274 28.06 -1.38 18.11
N VAL A 275 28.23 -0.06 18.16
CA VAL A 275 29.44 0.58 17.62
C VAL A 275 30.48 0.72 18.72
N GLU A 276 31.60 0.01 18.57
CA GLU A 276 32.76 0.19 19.43
C GLU A 276 33.22 1.65 19.36
N CYS A 277 33.44 2.27 20.51
CA CYS A 277 33.81 3.68 20.61
C CYS A 277 35.04 4.04 19.76
N ALA A 278 35.99 3.11 19.59
CA ALA A 278 37.18 3.30 18.75
C ALA A 278 36.87 3.60 17.27
N ASN A 279 35.66 3.29 16.80
CA ASN A 279 35.20 3.54 15.44
C ASN A 279 34.31 4.77 15.31
N LEU A 280 34.15 5.56 16.38
CA LEU A 280 33.35 6.79 16.38
C LEU A 280 34.21 8.03 16.23
N TYR A 281 33.66 9.00 15.49
CA TYR A 281 34.32 10.25 15.18
C TYR A 281 33.41 11.43 15.53
N ASP A 282 33.95 12.38 16.26
CA ASP A 282 33.30 13.68 16.45
C ASP A 282 33.40 14.47 15.14
N ILE A 283 32.25 14.94 14.65
CA ILE A 283 32.18 15.76 13.44
C ILE A 283 32.25 17.23 13.84
N SER A 284 33.30 17.93 13.38
CA SER A 284 33.59 19.33 13.74
C SER A 284 33.75 20.23 12.51
N GLY A 285 34.10 21.51 12.68
CA GLY A 285 34.45 22.39 11.55
C GLY A 285 33.26 23.07 10.84
N GLY A 286 32.43 23.79 11.61
CA GLY A 286 31.27 24.53 11.09
C GLY A 286 29.94 23.77 11.20
N PHE A 287 29.95 22.64 11.90
CA PHE A 287 28.77 21.86 12.24
C PHE A 287 28.06 22.46 13.47
N SER A 288 26.73 22.63 13.40
CA SER A 288 25.97 23.32 14.44
C SER A 288 25.60 22.42 15.64
N HIS A 289 25.67 21.10 15.47
CA HIS A 289 25.27 20.13 16.49
C HIS A 289 26.49 19.66 17.30
N SER A 290 26.53 20.07 18.57
CA SER A 290 27.59 19.64 19.50
C SER A 290 27.48 18.14 19.81
N PHE A 291 28.63 17.47 19.99
CA PHE A 291 28.73 16.05 20.36
C PHE A 291 28.15 15.05 19.34
N PHE A 292 27.91 15.49 18.10
CA PHE A 292 27.44 14.62 17.04
C PHE A 292 28.55 13.72 16.55
N LYS A 293 28.27 12.42 16.56
CA LYS A 293 29.24 11.37 16.24
C LYS A 293 28.76 10.55 15.07
N LEU A 294 29.67 10.18 14.20
CA LEU A 294 29.44 9.18 13.17
C LEU A 294 30.51 8.12 13.27
N ASP A 295 30.16 6.89 12.90
CA ASP A 295 31.17 5.90 12.56
C ASP A 295 31.85 6.24 11.22
N PHE A 296 32.98 5.59 10.96
CA PHE A 296 33.77 5.85 9.75
C PHE A 296 32.97 5.69 8.45
N SER A 297 32.09 4.70 8.36
CA SER A 297 31.34 4.43 7.13
C SER A 297 30.36 5.55 6.81
N HIS A 298 29.67 6.10 7.82
CA HIS A 298 28.76 7.24 7.63
C HIS A 298 29.51 8.54 7.43
N ALA A 299 30.64 8.75 8.12
CA ALA A 299 31.49 9.91 7.88
C ALA A 299 32.02 9.95 6.43
N PHE A 300 32.38 8.78 5.88
CA PHE A 300 32.76 8.64 4.47
C PHE A 300 31.57 8.87 3.54
N LYS A 301 30.41 8.25 3.81
CA LYS A 301 29.18 8.40 3.02
C LYS A 301 28.76 9.86 2.88
N TYR A 302 28.79 10.61 3.98
CA TYR A 302 28.42 12.02 3.96
C TYR A 302 29.56 12.94 3.53
N ASN A 303 30.70 12.39 3.09
CA ASN A 303 31.87 13.14 2.63
C ASN A 303 32.32 14.18 3.67
N VAL A 304 32.37 13.77 4.94
CA VAL A 304 32.80 14.59 6.08
C VAL A 304 34.01 14.00 6.82
N SER A 305 34.69 13.01 6.23
CA SER A 305 35.87 12.38 6.84
C SER A 305 37.00 13.38 7.13
N ALA A 306 37.14 14.46 6.36
CA ALA A 306 38.10 15.52 6.62
C ALA A 306 37.79 16.36 7.89
N TYR A 307 36.57 16.25 8.41
CA TYR A 307 36.06 16.96 9.59
C TYR A 307 35.92 16.05 10.82
N ALA A 308 36.23 14.77 10.65
CA ALA A 308 36.04 13.71 11.61
C ALA A 308 37.29 13.57 12.50
N THR A 309 37.13 13.75 13.82
CA THR A 309 38.19 13.52 14.79
C THR A 309 37.88 12.25 15.58
N ALA A 310 38.79 11.28 15.55
CA ALA A 310 38.60 10.02 16.26
C ALA A 310 38.42 10.27 17.77
N LEU A 311 37.43 9.62 18.37
CA LEU A 311 37.18 9.73 19.80
C LEU A 311 38.26 9.00 20.60
N SER A 312 38.76 9.65 21.66
CA SER A 312 39.61 9.01 22.65
C SER A 312 38.74 8.31 23.69
N CYS A 313 38.58 7.00 23.51
CA CYS A 313 37.82 6.18 24.44
C CYS A 313 38.76 5.76 25.56
N THR A 314 38.56 6.32 26.75
CA THR A 314 39.16 5.75 27.96
C THR A 314 38.37 4.50 28.32
N PRO A 315 39.05 3.34 28.51
CA PRO A 315 38.39 2.09 28.86
C PRO A 315 37.70 2.15 30.23
#